data_AF-A0A0R2FPR3-F1
#
_entry.id   AF-A0A0R2FPR3-F1
#
_cell.length_a   1.000
_cell.length_b   1.000
_cell.length_c   1.000
_cell.angle_alpha   90.00
_cell.angle_beta   90.00
_cell.angle_gamma   90.00
#
_symmetry.space_group_name_H-M   'P 1'
#
loop_
_entity.id
_entity.type
_entity.pdbx_description
1 polymer ?
#
loop_
_entity_poly.entity_id
_entity_poly.type
_entity_poly.pdbx_seq_one_letter_code
_entity_poly.pdbx_strand_id
1 'polypeptide(L)'
;MAPHANIHATNSMTGLTVFLFAQTEDEDNESDATTYPIDQDDPVVDHVRRSGKTITVTGFLYGQSAGKKLWSKATASETGVSNSGLPKKSTQQQYRDLLKWQFAGTELVYKSDYTDTADMKMQHIYYKHLFMTGLTKTLGHPYSDMVQISMTFQFAYKAKVKSSTNSKGKKGAKGHYVGAKKIKVKKGMTYASVAKKQGVSVKQLEKWNGSAKKAMKVGKRIQVSSGVYQAKSKGSTGYSYKHLAGDNSSIIKKINKQLRKK
;
A
#
# COMPACT_ATOMS: atom_id res chain seq x y z
N MET A 1 41.33 6.06 -8.24
CA MET A 1 41.32 4.68 -8.77
C MET A 1 39.86 4.29 -8.96
N ALA A 2 39.54 3.89 -10.18
CA ALA A 2 38.32 3.25 -10.66
C ALA A 2 37.00 3.43 -9.84
N PRO A 3 36.08 4.35 -10.22
CA PRO A 3 34.72 4.38 -9.69
C PRO A 3 33.97 3.11 -10.12
N HIS A 4 33.87 2.16 -9.19
CA HIS A 4 32.97 1.04 -9.34
C HIS A 4 31.58 1.54 -9.00
N ALA A 5 30.54 1.04 -9.67
CA ALA A 5 29.18 1.27 -9.27
C ALA A 5 28.44 -0.05 -9.30
N ASN A 6 27.55 -0.26 -8.33
CA ASN A 6 26.73 -1.45 -8.28
C ASN A 6 25.25 -1.10 -8.40
N ILE A 7 24.58 -1.92 -9.21
CA ILE A 7 23.15 -1.80 -9.47
C ILE A 7 22.50 -3.12 -9.08
N HIS A 8 21.43 -3.04 -8.31
CA HIS A 8 20.66 -4.20 -7.91
C HIS A 8 19.18 -3.87 -7.78
N ALA A 9 18.33 -4.87 -7.95
CA ALA A 9 16.91 -4.74 -7.67
C ALA A 9 16.65 -4.62 -6.16
N THR A 10 15.78 -3.69 -5.77
CA THR A 10 15.49 -3.31 -4.37
C THR A 10 15.00 -4.50 -3.52
N ASN A 11 14.28 -5.45 -4.14
CA ASN A 11 13.76 -6.65 -3.49
C ASN A 11 14.60 -7.91 -3.77
N SER A 12 15.80 -7.77 -4.33
CA SER A 12 16.65 -8.95 -4.57
C SER A 12 17.27 -9.42 -3.26
N MET A 13 16.71 -10.49 -2.69
CA MET A 13 17.36 -11.29 -1.66
C MET A 13 18.51 -12.17 -2.22
N THR A 14 18.81 -12.05 -3.51
CA THR A 14 19.56 -13.05 -4.27
C THR A 14 20.46 -12.44 -5.33
N GLY A 15 21.55 -11.76 -4.93
CA GLY A 15 22.80 -11.71 -5.71
C GLY A 15 22.74 -11.26 -7.19
N LEU A 16 21.66 -10.66 -7.67
CA LEU A 16 21.55 -10.10 -9.01
C LEU A 16 22.10 -8.68 -8.94
N THR A 17 23.41 -8.58 -8.79
CA THR A 17 24.16 -7.35 -8.89
C THR A 17 24.73 -7.25 -10.30
N VAL A 18 24.58 -6.08 -10.92
CA VAL A 18 25.35 -5.69 -12.09
C VAL A 18 26.43 -4.76 -11.62
N PHE A 19 27.65 -5.03 -12.07
CA PHE A 19 28.82 -4.23 -11.74
C PHE A 19 29.15 -3.35 -12.93
N LEU A 20 29.27 -2.06 -12.66
CA LEU A 20 29.53 -1.04 -13.65
C LEU A 20 30.84 -0.35 -13.30
N PHE A 21 31.54 0.05 -14.34
CA PHE A 21 32.60 1.02 -14.25
C PHE A 21 32.10 2.37 -14.76
N ALA A 22 31.63 3.23 -13.87
CA ALA A 22 31.03 4.50 -14.25
C ALA A 22 32.13 5.48 -14.71
N GLN A 23 32.08 5.95 -15.93
CA GLN A 23 32.97 7.02 -16.39
C GLN A 23 32.42 8.39 -16.01
N THR A 24 31.12 8.58 -16.19
CA THR A 24 30.40 9.78 -15.79
C THR A 24 29.12 9.38 -15.07
N GLU A 25 28.79 10.16 -14.04
CA GLU A 25 27.54 10.06 -13.32
C GLU A 25 26.96 11.47 -13.24
N ASP A 26 25.91 11.70 -14.03
CA ASP A 26 25.29 13.02 -14.18
C ASP A 26 23.90 13.00 -13.53
N GLU A 27 23.62 14.00 -12.68
CA GLU A 27 22.35 14.16 -12.00
C GLU A 27 21.67 15.46 -12.46
N ASP A 28 20.49 15.32 -13.05
CA ASP A 28 19.67 16.46 -13.45
C ASP A 28 18.46 16.58 -12.53
N ASN A 29 18.27 17.77 -11.95
CA ASN A 29 17.11 18.12 -11.13
C ASN A 29 16.34 19.25 -11.81
N GLU A 30 15.14 18.95 -12.29
CA GLU A 30 14.30 19.93 -12.97
C GLU A 30 13.20 20.44 -12.03
N SER A 31 12.89 21.73 -12.14
CA SER A 31 11.80 22.37 -11.39
C SER A 31 11.09 23.39 -12.25
N ASP A 32 9.76 23.36 -12.20
CA ASP A 32 8.91 24.32 -12.89
C ASP A 32 8.52 25.42 -11.90
N ALA A 33 8.66 26.67 -12.34
CA ALA A 33 8.26 27.85 -11.58
C ALA A 33 7.11 28.56 -12.29
N THR A 34 6.03 28.87 -11.56
CA THR A 34 4.93 29.69 -12.10
C THR A 34 5.23 31.17 -11.83
N THR A 35 5.36 31.96 -12.90
CA THR A 35 5.61 33.39 -12.85
C THR A 35 4.44 34.20 -13.40
N TYR A 36 4.24 35.40 -12.85
CA TYR A 36 3.26 36.36 -13.35
C TYR A 36 3.97 37.67 -13.74
N PRO A 37 3.70 38.22 -14.94
CA PRO A 37 4.26 39.48 -15.37
C PRO A 37 3.68 40.65 -14.58
N ILE A 38 4.47 41.70 -14.41
CA ILE A 38 4.09 42.95 -13.75
C ILE A 38 4.50 44.09 -14.68
N ASP A 39 3.63 45.09 -14.87
CA ASP A 39 3.81 46.12 -15.91
C ASP A 39 5.00 47.07 -15.66
N GLN A 40 5.53 47.14 -14.43
CA GLN A 40 6.59 48.09 -14.04
C GLN A 40 7.77 47.47 -13.28
N ASP A 41 7.82 46.15 -13.15
CA ASP A 41 8.87 45.46 -12.39
C ASP A 41 9.09 44.03 -12.90
N ASP A 42 10.14 43.38 -12.40
CA ASP A 42 10.45 42.00 -12.71
C ASP A 42 9.29 41.05 -12.31
N PRO A 43 9.01 40.01 -13.11
CA PRO A 43 7.92 39.07 -12.86
C PRO A 43 8.10 38.33 -11.53
N VAL A 44 7.02 38.20 -10.76
CA VAL A 44 7.05 37.51 -9.47
C VAL A 44 6.83 36.01 -9.64
N VAL A 45 7.66 35.23 -8.96
CA VAL A 45 7.53 33.77 -8.84
C VAL A 45 6.60 33.46 -7.65
N ASP A 46 5.56 32.66 -7.90
CA ASP A 46 4.58 32.26 -6.86
C ASP A 46 4.90 30.87 -6.30
N HIS A 47 5.00 29.85 -7.16
CA HIS A 47 5.24 28.47 -6.75
C HIS A 47 6.35 27.82 -7.60
N VAL A 48 7.25 27.10 -6.93
CA VAL A 48 8.24 26.21 -7.58
C VAL A 48 7.91 24.77 -7.21
N ARG A 49 7.78 23.92 -8.23
CA ARG A 49 7.52 22.49 -8.07
C ARG A 49 8.58 21.70 -8.82
N ARG A 50 9.10 20.66 -8.19
CA ARG A 50 10.01 19.73 -8.87
C ARG A 50 9.25 18.99 -9.97
N SER A 51 9.74 19.06 -11.20
CA SER A 51 9.13 18.44 -12.37
C SER A 51 9.79 17.10 -12.71
N GLY A 52 11.10 17.00 -12.50
CA GLY A 52 11.88 15.81 -12.83
C GLY A 52 13.07 15.60 -11.91
N LYS A 53 13.53 14.34 -11.87
CA LYS A 53 14.92 14.04 -11.51
C LYS A 53 15.36 12.83 -12.30
N THR A 54 16.46 12.99 -13.00
CA THR A 54 17.07 11.95 -13.82
C THR A 54 18.51 11.76 -13.41
N ILE A 55 18.99 10.53 -13.55
CA ILE A 55 20.40 10.22 -13.42
C ILE A 55 20.82 9.53 -14.71
N THR A 56 21.85 10.06 -15.33
CA THR A 56 22.48 9.44 -16.49
C THR A 56 23.84 8.91 -16.07
N VAL A 57 24.05 7.61 -16.30
CA VAL A 57 25.31 6.95 -15.98
C VAL A 57 25.88 6.38 -17.25
N THR A 58 27.08 6.82 -17.62
CA THR A 58 27.81 6.28 -18.75
C THR A 58 29.02 5.51 -18.23
N GLY A 59 29.24 4.31 -18.73
CA GLY A 59 30.30 3.46 -18.23
C GLY A 59 30.52 2.18 -19.02
N PHE A 60 31.35 1.30 -18.47
CA PHE A 60 31.64 0.00 -19.05
C PHE A 60 31.10 -1.13 -18.18
N LEU A 61 30.45 -2.09 -18.83
CA LEU A 61 30.22 -3.41 -18.27
C LEU A 61 31.44 -4.29 -18.54
N TYR A 62 31.85 -5.03 -17.51
CA TYR A 62 32.93 -6.01 -17.61
C TYR A 62 32.40 -7.37 -17.21
N GLY A 63 32.67 -8.37 -18.04
CA GLY A 63 32.49 -9.75 -17.62
C GLY A 63 33.67 -10.25 -16.82
N GLN A 64 33.49 -11.43 -16.22
CA GLN A 64 34.47 -12.00 -15.32
C GLN A 64 35.86 -12.21 -15.97
N SER A 65 35.90 -12.53 -17.27
CA SER A 65 37.16 -12.80 -17.97
C SER A 65 37.93 -11.52 -18.26
N ALA A 66 37.26 -10.44 -18.65
CA ALA A 66 37.89 -9.13 -18.84
C ALA A 66 38.36 -8.54 -17.50
N GLY A 67 37.52 -8.65 -16.45
CA GLY A 67 37.88 -8.20 -15.11
C GLY A 67 39.12 -8.90 -14.57
N LYS A 68 39.22 -10.23 -14.70
CA LYS A 68 40.42 -10.99 -14.32
C LYS A 68 41.68 -10.53 -15.06
N LYS A 69 41.60 -10.25 -16.36
CA LYS A 69 42.76 -9.78 -17.14
C LYS A 69 43.26 -8.41 -16.66
N LEU A 70 42.33 -7.48 -16.49
CA LEU A 70 42.63 -6.09 -16.12
C LEU A 70 43.07 -5.94 -14.64
N TRP A 71 42.57 -6.79 -13.75
CA TRP A 71 42.88 -6.74 -12.31
C TRP A 71 43.70 -7.93 -11.78
N SER A 72 44.34 -8.71 -12.66
CA SER A 72 45.15 -9.91 -12.30
C SER A 72 46.31 -9.65 -11.33
N LYS A 73 46.76 -8.39 -11.18
CA LYS A 73 47.87 -8.00 -10.29
C LYS A 73 47.44 -7.26 -9.01
N ALA A 74 46.15 -7.01 -8.79
CA ALA A 74 45.73 -6.50 -7.49
C ALA A 74 45.89 -7.65 -6.49
N THR A 75 46.79 -7.49 -5.53
CA THR A 75 47.03 -8.40 -4.42
C THR A 75 45.73 -8.84 -3.75
N ALA A 76 45.65 -10.11 -3.35
CA ALA A 76 44.61 -10.68 -2.50
C ALA A 76 44.55 -9.98 -1.13
N SER A 77 44.10 -8.73 -1.14
CA SER A 77 43.72 -7.94 0.02
C SER A 77 42.21 -7.90 0.04
N GLU A 78 41.59 -8.02 1.21
CA GLU A 78 40.13 -8.09 1.41
C GLU A 78 39.38 -6.84 0.92
N THR A 79 40.11 -5.80 0.49
CA THR A 79 39.59 -4.56 -0.12
C THR A 79 40.10 -4.32 -1.55
N GLY A 80 40.86 -5.26 -2.11
CA GLY A 80 41.32 -5.25 -3.50
C GLY A 80 40.26 -5.82 -4.43
N VAL A 81 40.03 -5.14 -5.55
CA VAL A 81 39.04 -5.48 -6.61
C VAL A 81 39.41 -6.79 -7.37
N SER A 82 40.44 -7.50 -6.92
CA SER A 82 40.76 -8.85 -7.36
C SER A 82 40.02 -9.87 -6.49
N ASN A 83 39.25 -10.73 -7.15
CA ASN A 83 38.56 -11.91 -6.63
C ASN A 83 37.27 -11.78 -5.81
N SER A 84 36.89 -10.65 -5.19
CA SER A 84 35.71 -10.63 -4.30
C SER A 84 34.47 -9.86 -4.81
N GLY A 85 34.62 -8.92 -5.76
CA GLY A 85 33.54 -7.96 -6.08
C GLY A 85 32.80 -8.12 -7.41
N LEU A 86 33.39 -8.79 -8.41
CA LEU A 86 32.76 -8.92 -9.73
C LEU A 86 31.76 -10.08 -9.76
N PRO A 87 30.53 -9.87 -10.26
CA PRO A 87 29.56 -10.95 -10.42
C PRO A 87 30.14 -12.04 -11.33
N LYS A 88 29.89 -13.32 -11.00
CA LYS A 88 30.26 -14.48 -11.83
C LYS A 88 29.38 -14.56 -13.09
N LYS A 89 29.36 -13.50 -13.89
CA LYS A 89 28.51 -13.32 -15.06
C LYS A 89 29.32 -12.79 -16.23
N SER A 90 28.98 -13.23 -17.43
CA SER A 90 29.51 -12.60 -18.65
C SER A 90 28.92 -11.20 -18.84
N THR A 91 29.58 -10.38 -19.65
CA THR A 91 29.06 -9.06 -20.03
C THR A 91 27.66 -9.15 -20.62
N GLN A 92 27.41 -10.16 -21.45
CA GLN A 92 26.13 -10.36 -22.09
C GLN A 92 25.04 -10.75 -21.08
N GLN A 93 25.34 -11.58 -20.09
CA GLN A 93 24.38 -11.93 -19.03
C GLN A 93 24.01 -10.70 -18.19
N GLN A 94 25.01 -9.89 -17.81
CA GLN A 94 24.77 -8.63 -17.08
C GLN A 94 23.89 -7.67 -17.88
N TYR A 95 24.16 -7.52 -19.18
CA TYR A 95 23.34 -6.69 -20.07
C TYR A 95 21.90 -7.22 -20.20
N ARG A 96 21.70 -8.54 -20.26
CA ARG A 96 20.36 -9.14 -20.28
C ARG A 96 19.60 -8.93 -18.98
N ASP A 97 20.28 -8.93 -17.84
CA ASP A 97 19.67 -8.60 -16.56
C ASP A 97 19.20 -7.13 -16.52
N LEU A 98 20.03 -6.19 -17.01
CA LEU A 98 19.63 -4.77 -17.13
C LEU A 98 18.40 -4.60 -18.03
N LEU A 99 18.40 -5.24 -19.21
CA LEU A 99 17.24 -5.22 -20.11
C LEU A 99 16.00 -5.79 -19.43
N LYS A 100 16.13 -6.91 -18.72
CA LYS A 100 15.01 -7.52 -17.98
C LYS A 100 14.47 -6.57 -16.94
N TRP A 101 15.32 -5.89 -16.17
CA TRP A 101 14.89 -4.92 -15.16
C TRP A 101 14.21 -3.70 -15.76
N GLN A 102 14.72 -3.19 -16.88
CA GLN A 102 14.10 -2.09 -17.63
C GLN A 102 12.67 -2.46 -18.05
N PHE A 103 12.50 -3.59 -18.77
CA PHE A 103 11.18 -3.99 -19.28
C PHE A 103 10.22 -4.50 -18.21
N ALA A 104 10.72 -5.05 -17.11
CA ALA A 104 9.88 -5.47 -16.00
C ALA A 104 9.47 -4.30 -15.09
N GLY A 105 9.98 -3.08 -15.30
CA GLY A 105 9.75 -1.96 -14.39
C GLY A 105 10.27 -2.24 -12.98
N THR A 106 11.40 -2.95 -12.89
CA THR A 106 11.96 -3.35 -11.59
C THR A 106 12.49 -2.14 -10.85
N GLU A 107 12.15 -2.00 -9.57
CA GLU A 107 12.68 -0.96 -8.70
C GLU A 107 14.15 -1.24 -8.37
N LEU A 108 15.04 -0.32 -8.70
CA LEU A 108 16.48 -0.45 -8.60
C LEU A 108 17.06 0.46 -7.51
N VAL A 109 18.24 0.05 -7.03
CA VAL A 109 19.14 0.85 -6.21
C VAL A 109 20.43 1.04 -6.98
N TYR A 110 20.85 2.29 -7.10
CA TYR A 110 22.15 2.68 -7.64
C TYR A 110 23.05 3.11 -6.49
N LYS A 111 24.27 2.58 -6.47
CA LYS A 111 25.31 3.02 -5.55
C LYS A 111 26.63 3.14 -6.30
N SER A 112 27.15 4.35 -6.32
CA SER A 112 28.54 4.63 -6.65
C SER A 112 29.43 4.12 -5.50
N ASP A 113 30.48 3.41 -5.84
CA ASP A 113 31.43 2.78 -4.92
C ASP A 113 32.79 3.45 -5.07
N TYR A 114 33.21 4.10 -3.99
CA TYR A 114 34.51 4.70 -3.84
C TYR A 114 35.06 4.39 -2.45
N THR A 115 36.32 4.00 -2.37
CA THR A 115 37.00 3.73 -1.10
C THR A 115 37.39 5.07 -0.47
N ASP A 116 36.68 5.46 0.59
CA ASP A 116 37.06 6.57 1.47
C ASP A 116 38.48 6.27 2.00
N THR A 117 39.46 7.03 1.54
CA THR A 117 40.81 6.98 2.11
C THR A 117 40.80 7.94 3.28
N ALA A 118 41.42 7.58 4.41
CA ALA A 118 41.15 8.13 5.76
C ALA A 118 41.06 9.67 5.93
N ASP A 119 41.44 10.48 4.93
CA ASP A 119 41.40 11.95 4.96
C ASP A 119 40.65 12.61 3.78
N MET A 120 39.95 11.86 2.92
CA MET A 120 39.23 12.42 1.75
C MET A 120 37.76 12.00 1.70
N LYS A 121 36.89 12.81 2.32
CA LYS A 121 35.42 12.70 2.17
C LYS A 121 35.02 13.01 0.72
N MET A 122 34.96 11.99 -0.13
CA MET A 122 34.53 12.13 -1.51
C MET A 122 33.01 12.06 -1.64
N GLN A 123 32.50 12.77 -2.65
CA GLN A 123 31.09 12.71 -3.02
C GLN A 123 30.80 11.38 -3.73
N HIS A 124 29.66 10.76 -3.42
CA HIS A 124 29.21 9.54 -4.06
C HIS A 124 27.71 9.61 -4.31
N ILE A 125 27.26 9.03 -5.42
CA ILE A 125 25.85 8.97 -5.77
C ILE A 125 25.23 7.71 -5.16
N TYR A 126 24.23 7.89 -4.30
CA TYR A 126 23.47 6.79 -3.69
C TYR A 126 21.97 7.06 -3.76
N TYR A 127 21.26 6.26 -4.54
CA TYR A 127 19.82 6.43 -4.72
C TYR A 127 19.06 5.11 -4.72
N LYS A 128 17.88 5.15 -4.09
CA LYS A 128 16.88 4.08 -4.06
C LYS A 128 15.67 4.49 -4.87
N HIS A 129 14.82 3.51 -5.16
CA HIS A 129 13.54 3.74 -5.83
C HIS A 129 13.72 4.27 -7.26
N LEU A 130 14.73 3.76 -7.97
CA LEU A 130 14.98 4.10 -9.35
C LEU A 130 14.26 3.12 -10.28
N PHE A 131 13.89 3.55 -11.46
CA PHE A 131 13.55 2.68 -12.58
C PHE A 131 14.32 3.13 -13.81
N MET A 132 14.75 2.16 -14.61
CA MET A 132 15.54 2.43 -15.81
C MET A 132 14.58 2.80 -16.95
N THR A 133 14.80 3.96 -17.56
CA THR A 133 14.01 4.44 -18.70
C THR A 133 14.77 4.26 -20.01
N GLY A 134 16.08 4.45 -19.99
CA GLY A 134 16.97 4.28 -21.14
C GLY A 134 18.10 3.30 -20.85
N LEU A 135 18.41 2.47 -21.83
CA LEU A 135 19.61 1.63 -21.85
C LEU A 135 20.14 1.61 -23.30
N THR A 136 21.35 2.11 -23.48
CA THR A 136 22.05 2.07 -24.76
C THR A 136 23.32 1.26 -24.63
N LYS A 137 23.69 0.57 -25.71
CA LYS A 137 24.90 -0.22 -25.82
C LYS A 137 25.68 0.26 -27.02
N THR A 138 26.90 0.72 -26.80
CA THR A 138 27.78 1.24 -27.85
C THR A 138 28.96 0.31 -28.00
N LEU A 139 29.27 -0.04 -29.25
CA LEU A 139 30.43 -0.86 -29.58
C LEU A 139 31.30 -0.08 -30.57
N GLY A 140 32.33 0.59 -30.07
CA GLY A 140 33.31 1.26 -30.93
C GLY A 140 34.19 0.27 -31.69
N HIS A 141 34.53 -0.86 -31.06
CA HIS A 141 35.41 -1.92 -31.59
C HIS A 141 35.01 -3.28 -30.98
N PRO A 142 35.35 -4.43 -31.58
CA PRO A 142 35.06 -5.74 -31.01
C PRO A 142 35.93 -5.97 -29.76
N TYR A 143 35.39 -5.64 -28.59
CA TYR A 143 36.08 -5.88 -27.34
C TYR A 143 35.75 -7.26 -26.75
N SER A 144 36.76 -7.91 -26.17
CA SER A 144 36.59 -9.19 -25.49
C SER A 144 35.98 -8.99 -24.11
N ASP A 145 34.70 -9.36 -23.95
CA ASP A 145 33.96 -9.40 -22.68
C ASP A 145 33.94 -8.06 -21.92
N MET A 146 33.78 -6.97 -22.67
CA MET A 146 33.46 -5.64 -22.16
C MET A 146 32.53 -4.92 -23.13
N VAL A 147 31.70 -4.01 -22.63
CA VAL A 147 30.93 -3.12 -23.51
C VAL A 147 30.60 -1.80 -22.84
N GLN A 148 30.62 -0.72 -23.63
CA GLN A 148 30.19 0.59 -23.18
C GLN A 148 28.66 0.65 -23.17
N ILE A 149 28.12 1.16 -22.08
CA ILE A 149 26.69 1.39 -21.91
C ILE A 149 26.43 2.80 -21.39
N SER A 150 25.27 3.34 -21.75
CA SER A 150 24.71 4.51 -21.09
C SER A 150 23.29 4.20 -20.64
N MET A 151 23.01 4.52 -19.38
CA MET A 151 21.75 4.22 -18.72
C MET A 151 21.14 5.51 -18.20
N THR A 152 19.82 5.62 -18.33
CA THR A 152 19.05 6.72 -17.76
C THR A 152 18.06 6.15 -16.75
N PHE A 153 18.07 6.74 -15.56
CA PHE A 153 17.17 6.40 -14.46
C PHE A 153 16.23 7.55 -14.15
N GLN A 154 15.01 7.18 -13.76
CA GLN A 154 14.04 8.09 -13.17
C GLN A 154 13.62 7.57 -11.79
N PHE A 155 13.13 8.48 -10.95
CA PHE A 155 12.73 8.16 -9.58
C PHE A 155 11.26 7.76 -9.51
N ALA A 156 10.99 6.60 -8.90
CA ALA A 156 9.66 6.17 -8.51
C ALA A 156 9.23 6.91 -7.23
N TYR A 157 8.34 7.88 -7.39
CA TYR A 157 7.77 8.59 -6.24
C TYR A 157 6.55 7.83 -5.72
N LYS A 158 6.73 7.11 -4.61
CA LYS A 158 5.60 6.50 -3.90
C LYS A 158 4.71 7.62 -3.35
N ALA A 159 3.44 7.63 -3.76
CA ALA A 159 2.47 8.57 -3.21
C ALA A 159 2.38 8.35 -1.70
N LYS A 160 2.71 9.38 -0.92
CA LYS A 160 2.39 9.38 0.52
C LYS A 160 0.88 9.55 0.63
N VAL A 161 0.15 8.45 0.58
CA VAL A 161 -1.25 8.43 1.00
C VAL A 161 -1.23 8.76 2.49
N LYS A 162 -1.53 10.00 2.85
CA LYS A 162 -2.02 10.28 4.19
C LYS A 162 -3.33 9.51 4.28
N SER A 163 -3.27 8.28 4.80
CA SER A 163 -4.47 7.66 5.31
C SER A 163 -4.97 8.59 6.41
N SER A 164 -5.99 9.37 6.10
CA SER A 164 -6.83 10.01 7.10
C SER A 164 -7.61 8.91 7.81
N THR A 165 -6.92 8.02 8.52
CA THR A 165 -7.52 7.23 9.60
C THR A 165 -7.46 8.05 10.89
N ASN A 166 -7.98 9.28 10.80
CA ASN A 166 -8.65 9.93 11.91
C ASN A 166 -10.05 10.33 11.45
N SER A 167 -10.73 9.42 10.76
CA SER A 167 -12.17 9.34 10.87
C SER A 167 -12.49 8.93 12.31
N LYS A 168 -12.45 9.89 13.24
CA LYS A 168 -13.37 9.91 14.39
C LYS A 168 -14.76 9.87 13.76
N GLY A 169 -15.22 8.67 13.43
CA GLY A 169 -16.56 8.45 12.95
C GLY A 169 -17.47 9.18 13.91
N LYS A 170 -18.24 10.15 13.40
CA LYS A 170 -19.30 10.77 14.18
C LYS A 170 -20.12 9.61 14.73
N LYS A 171 -19.99 9.34 16.04
CA LYS A 171 -20.73 8.26 16.71
C LYS A 171 -22.18 8.50 16.37
N GLY A 172 -22.76 7.61 15.56
CA GLY A 172 -24.19 7.65 15.29
C GLY A 172 -24.92 7.72 16.62
N ALA A 173 -25.95 8.57 16.71
CA ALA A 173 -26.73 8.72 17.92
C ALA A 173 -27.16 7.33 18.40
N LYS A 174 -26.65 6.91 19.56
CA LYS A 174 -26.97 5.59 20.13
C LYS A 174 -28.47 5.57 20.40
N GLY A 175 -29.16 4.54 19.93
CA GLY A 175 -30.52 4.26 20.34
C GLY A 175 -30.60 4.12 21.87
N HIS A 176 -31.75 4.44 22.45
CA HIS A 176 -31.97 4.31 23.88
C HIS A 176 -32.72 3.01 24.15
N TYR A 177 -32.29 2.28 25.18
CA TYR A 177 -32.99 1.10 25.65
C TYR A 177 -34.17 1.54 26.52
N VAL A 178 -35.40 1.27 26.08
CA VAL A 178 -36.58 1.48 26.92
C VAL A 178 -36.70 0.26 27.83
N GLY A 179 -36.44 0.44 29.12
CA GLY A 179 -36.47 -0.63 30.12
C GLY A 179 -37.84 -1.28 30.26
N ALA A 180 -37.84 -2.57 30.62
CA ALA A 180 -39.06 -3.32 30.88
C ALA A 180 -39.88 -2.75 32.06
N LYS A 181 -41.19 -2.60 31.90
CA LYS A 181 -42.09 -2.14 32.96
C LYS A 181 -42.40 -3.27 33.93
N LYS A 182 -42.32 -2.99 35.25
CA LYS A 182 -42.61 -3.96 36.31
C LYS A 182 -43.68 -3.43 37.28
N ILE A 183 -44.63 -4.28 37.68
CA ILE A 183 -45.69 -3.95 38.66
C ILE A 183 -45.58 -4.83 39.90
N LYS A 184 -45.97 -4.31 41.07
CA LYS A 184 -46.03 -5.07 42.33
C LYS A 184 -47.36 -5.83 42.41
N VAL A 185 -47.27 -7.13 42.69
CA VAL A 185 -48.44 -8.01 42.84
C VAL A 185 -49.18 -7.68 44.14
N LYS A 186 -50.48 -7.39 44.02
CA LYS A 186 -51.40 -7.20 45.17
C LYS A 186 -52.21 -8.47 45.42
N LYS A 187 -52.79 -8.61 46.61
CA LYS A 187 -53.69 -9.71 46.97
C LYS A 187 -54.84 -9.80 45.95
N GLY A 188 -55.06 -10.98 45.39
CA GLY A 188 -56.09 -11.22 44.36
C GLY A 188 -55.67 -10.99 42.90
N MET A 189 -54.43 -10.55 42.62
CA MET A 189 -53.95 -10.44 41.23
C MET A 189 -53.55 -11.80 40.65
N THR A 190 -54.08 -12.11 39.46
CA THR A 190 -53.75 -13.30 38.67
C THR A 190 -53.15 -12.93 37.32
N TYR A 191 -52.43 -13.86 36.69
CA TYR A 191 -51.82 -13.63 35.36
C TYR A 191 -52.87 -13.23 34.31
N ALA A 192 -54.06 -13.84 34.36
CA ALA A 192 -55.17 -13.49 33.48
C ALA A 192 -55.67 -12.04 33.69
N SER A 193 -55.81 -11.61 34.94
CA SER A 193 -56.24 -10.24 35.27
C SER A 193 -55.20 -9.19 34.84
N VAL A 194 -53.91 -9.49 34.98
CA VAL A 194 -52.81 -8.60 34.58
C VAL A 194 -52.67 -8.54 33.06
N ALA A 195 -52.77 -9.68 32.37
CA ALA A 195 -52.76 -9.78 30.92
C ALA A 195 -53.85 -8.89 30.29
N LYS A 196 -55.09 -9.03 30.77
CA LYS A 196 -56.23 -8.22 30.30
C LYS A 196 -56.01 -6.72 30.54
N LYS A 197 -55.46 -6.35 31.70
CA LYS A 197 -55.21 -4.94 32.03
C LYS A 197 -54.07 -4.30 31.25
N GLN A 198 -53.07 -5.08 30.82
CA GLN A 198 -51.89 -4.58 30.11
C GLN A 198 -51.95 -4.84 28.59
N GLY A 199 -53.03 -5.44 28.08
CA GLY A 199 -53.20 -5.72 26.66
C GLY A 199 -52.22 -6.75 26.09
N VAL A 200 -51.70 -7.65 26.94
CA VAL A 200 -50.73 -8.68 26.57
C VAL A 200 -51.31 -10.07 26.83
N SER A 201 -50.83 -11.09 26.12
CA SER A 201 -51.23 -12.47 26.37
C SER A 201 -50.61 -13.03 27.64
N VAL A 202 -51.31 -13.97 28.29
CA VAL A 202 -50.79 -14.71 29.45
C VAL A 202 -49.46 -15.39 29.11
N LYS A 203 -49.35 -15.98 27.91
CA LYS A 203 -48.10 -16.59 27.40
C LYS A 203 -46.93 -15.60 27.31
N GLN A 204 -47.17 -14.33 26.95
CA GLN A 204 -46.13 -13.30 26.93
C GLN A 204 -45.68 -12.92 28.34
N LEU A 205 -46.60 -12.81 29.30
CA LEU A 205 -46.26 -12.56 30.71
C LEU A 205 -45.47 -13.73 31.30
N GLU A 206 -45.84 -14.97 30.99
CA GLU A 206 -45.12 -16.17 31.40
C GLU A 206 -43.71 -16.19 30.85
N LYS A 207 -43.53 -15.81 29.57
CA LYS A 207 -42.22 -15.72 28.92
C LYS A 207 -41.31 -14.70 29.59
N TRP A 208 -41.85 -13.58 30.09
CA TRP A 208 -41.05 -12.53 30.75
C TRP A 208 -40.75 -12.82 32.23
N ASN A 209 -41.56 -13.62 32.90
CA ASN A 209 -41.45 -13.82 34.36
C ASN A 209 -41.03 -15.24 34.76
N GLY A 210 -41.01 -16.19 33.82
CA GLY A 210 -40.69 -17.58 34.08
C GLY A 210 -41.83 -18.36 34.74
N SER A 211 -42.29 -19.40 34.03
CA SER A 211 -43.18 -20.50 34.49
C SER A 211 -44.69 -20.22 34.60
N ALA A 212 -45.46 -20.95 33.80
CA ALA A 212 -46.93 -20.97 33.69
C ALA A 212 -47.70 -21.63 34.87
N LYS A 213 -47.00 -22.24 35.84
CA LYS A 213 -47.63 -23.14 36.83
C LYS A 213 -47.52 -22.69 38.29
N LYS A 214 -47.05 -21.46 38.58
CA LYS A 214 -46.89 -20.96 39.96
C LYS A 214 -47.79 -19.76 40.22
N ALA A 215 -48.59 -19.83 41.28
CA ALA A 215 -49.42 -18.73 41.74
C ALA A 215 -48.57 -17.45 41.94
N MET A 216 -49.10 -16.29 41.50
CA MET A 216 -48.42 -15.02 41.65
C MET A 216 -48.23 -14.70 43.14
N LYS A 217 -46.97 -14.60 43.58
CA LYS A 217 -46.67 -14.29 44.98
C LYS A 217 -46.95 -12.82 45.28
N VAL A 218 -47.84 -12.55 46.22
CA VAL A 218 -48.18 -11.20 46.69
C VAL A 218 -46.90 -10.50 47.17
N GLY A 219 -46.74 -9.23 46.79
CA GLY A 219 -45.60 -8.40 47.16
C GLY A 219 -44.40 -8.47 46.22
N LYS A 220 -44.33 -9.46 45.32
CA LYS A 220 -43.25 -9.52 44.31
C LYS A 220 -43.52 -8.61 43.11
N ARG A 221 -42.47 -8.25 42.38
CA ARG A 221 -42.57 -7.45 41.15
C ARG A 221 -42.57 -8.38 39.94
N ILE A 222 -43.56 -8.25 39.07
CA ILE A 222 -43.62 -8.97 37.79
C ILE A 222 -43.42 -8.00 36.63
N GLN A 223 -42.74 -8.45 35.60
CA GLN A 223 -42.53 -7.76 34.34
C GLN A 223 -43.78 -7.86 33.45
N VAL A 224 -44.24 -6.71 32.96
CA VAL A 224 -45.47 -6.59 32.15
C VAL A 224 -45.24 -6.01 30.76
N SER A 225 -43.99 -5.66 30.42
CA SER A 225 -43.56 -5.37 29.06
C SER A 225 -42.14 -5.86 28.82
N SER A 226 -41.79 -6.21 27.59
CA SER A 226 -40.39 -6.40 27.18
C SER A 226 -39.71 -5.05 27.03
N GLY A 227 -38.48 -4.92 27.53
CA GLY A 227 -37.65 -3.78 27.16
C GLY A 227 -37.23 -3.89 25.70
N VAL A 228 -37.37 -2.80 24.94
CA VAL A 228 -37.07 -2.77 23.51
C VAL A 228 -36.00 -1.74 23.26
N TYR A 229 -34.98 -2.11 22.51
CA TYR A 229 -33.98 -1.17 22.02
C TYR A 229 -34.62 -0.32 20.91
N GLN A 230 -34.90 0.94 21.19
CA GLN A 230 -35.48 1.86 20.22
C GLN A 230 -34.34 2.53 19.44
N ALA A 231 -34.14 2.07 18.20
CA ALA A 231 -33.27 2.78 17.27
C ALA A 231 -33.93 4.11 16.90
N LYS A 232 -33.22 5.23 17.08
CA LYS A 232 -33.70 6.53 16.63
C LYS A 232 -33.62 6.55 15.11
N SER A 233 -34.74 6.32 14.42
CA SER A 233 -34.79 6.52 12.98
C SER A 233 -34.49 7.99 12.71
N LYS A 234 -33.40 8.27 11.99
CA LYS A 234 -33.28 9.55 11.30
C LYS A 234 -34.45 9.60 10.33
N GLY A 235 -35.22 10.68 10.34
CA GLY A 235 -36.38 10.87 9.47
C GLY A 235 -36.06 10.39 8.06
N SER A 236 -36.85 9.46 7.53
CA SER A 236 -36.65 8.97 6.18
C SER A 236 -37.00 10.13 5.24
N THR A 237 -35.99 10.73 4.61
CA THR A 237 -36.23 11.40 3.33
C THR A 237 -36.82 10.34 2.42
N GLY A 238 -38.10 10.52 2.10
CA GLY A 238 -38.88 9.56 1.36
C GLY A 238 -38.27 9.34 -0.02
N TYR A 239 -37.62 8.20 -0.20
CA TYR A 239 -37.63 7.52 -1.47
C TYR A 239 -38.61 6.35 -1.32
N SER A 240 -39.78 6.54 -1.92
CA SER A 240 -40.81 5.52 -2.03
C SER A 240 -40.27 4.38 -2.90
N TYR A 241 -39.92 3.25 -2.29
CA TYR A 241 -39.95 1.98 -2.98
C TYR A 241 -41.27 1.34 -2.59
N LYS A 242 -42.20 1.25 -3.55
CA LYS A 242 -43.41 0.46 -3.37
C LYS A 242 -42.99 -0.97 -3.04
N HIS A 243 -43.19 -1.38 -1.79
CA HIS A 243 -43.28 -2.79 -1.46
C HIS A 243 -44.54 -3.33 -2.14
N LEU A 244 -44.35 -4.19 -3.12
CA LEU A 244 -45.32 -5.25 -3.39
C LEU A 244 -44.75 -6.51 -2.74
N ALA A 245 -45.50 -6.97 -1.75
CA ALA A 245 -45.31 -8.24 -1.10
C ALA A 245 -45.22 -9.35 -2.15
N GLY A 246 -44.16 -10.17 -2.04
CA GLY A 246 -44.03 -11.44 -2.74
C GLY A 246 -43.82 -11.34 -4.25
N ASP A 247 -42.56 -11.26 -4.69
CA ASP A 247 -42.23 -11.80 -6.02
C ASP A 247 -40.78 -12.30 -6.10
N ASN A 248 -40.68 -13.58 -6.46
CA ASN A 248 -39.46 -14.34 -6.66
C ASN A 248 -38.67 -13.77 -7.85
N SER A 249 -37.70 -12.91 -7.58
CA SER A 249 -36.83 -12.32 -8.62
C SER A 249 -36.23 -13.41 -9.53
N SER A 250 -36.60 -13.34 -10.81
CA SER A 250 -36.19 -14.20 -11.92
C SER A 250 -34.67 -14.23 -12.13
N ILE A 251 -33.94 -13.25 -11.56
CA ILE A 251 -32.50 -13.11 -11.63
C ILE A 251 -31.81 -14.19 -10.76
N ILE A 252 -32.31 -14.44 -9.54
CA ILE A 252 -31.75 -15.45 -8.63
C ILE A 252 -31.96 -16.87 -9.18
N LYS A 253 -33.11 -17.12 -9.84
CA LYS A 253 -33.39 -18.38 -10.54
C LYS A 253 -32.45 -18.60 -11.75
N LYS A 254 -32.13 -17.54 -12.51
CA LYS A 254 -31.19 -17.62 -13.65
C LYS A 254 -29.75 -17.92 -13.18
N ILE A 255 -29.31 -17.27 -12.11
CA ILE A 255 -27.98 -17.48 -11.49
C ILE A 255 -27.85 -18.93 -11.01
N ASN A 256 -28.82 -19.45 -10.26
CA ASN A 256 -28.79 -20.83 -9.77
C ASN A 256 -28.89 -21.89 -10.89
N LYS A 257 -29.53 -21.57 -12.02
CA LYS A 257 -29.60 -22.48 -13.18
C LYS A 257 -28.27 -22.58 -13.94
N GLN A 258 -27.51 -21.48 -14.01
CA GLN A 258 -26.18 -21.46 -14.64
C GLN A 258 -25.12 -22.17 -13.79
N LEU A 259 -25.22 -22.06 -12.46
CA LEU A 259 -24.29 -22.71 -11.53
C LEU A 259 -24.43 -24.24 -11.45
N ARG A 260 -25.55 -24.82 -11.92
CA ARG A 260 -25.80 -26.27 -11.90
C ARG A 260 -25.42 -26.99 -13.20
N LYS A 261 -24.92 -26.27 -14.22
CA LYS A 261 -24.36 -26.88 -15.44
C LYS A 261 -22.83 -26.86 -15.39
N LYS A 262 -22.28 -27.68 -14.50
CA LYS A 262 -21.00 -28.38 -14.65
C LYS A 262 -21.18 -29.77 -14.05
#